data_AF-A0A7S2Z3Y0-F1
#
_entry.id   AF-A0A7S2Z3Y0-F1
#
_cell.length_a   1.000
_cell.length_b   1.000
_cell.length_c   1.000
_cell.angle_alpha   90.00
_cell.angle_beta   90.00
_cell.angle_gamma   90.00
#
_symmetry.space_group_name_H-M   'P 1'
#
loop_
_entity.id
_entity.type
_entity.pdbx_description
1 polymer ?
#
loop_
_entity_poly.entity_id
_entity_poly.type
_entity_poly.pdbx_seq_one_letter_code
_entity_poly.pdbx_strand_id
1 'polypeptide(L)'
;YNAVLRHDIQDSEDIGTVSQANPHIILENFSTKLGERTSNILKHLFPVAKGDSKRTVTFVNKSDYICFRHHTFDKDKETREVTLQEQGPRFDLKLYQIKLGTMEQTWAENEWVLRPFQNSAKKQKLAR
;
A
#
# COMPACT_ATOMS: atom_id res chain seq x y z
N TYR A 1 2.47 -10.87 -3.84
CA TYR A 1 3.21 -11.17 -5.09
C TYR A 1 4.44 -10.28 -5.18
N ASN A 2 5.44 -10.67 -5.97
CA ASN A 2 6.63 -9.85 -6.28
C ASN A 2 7.30 -9.22 -5.04
N ALA A 3 7.53 -10.03 -4.01
CA ALA A 3 8.12 -9.56 -2.77
C ALA A 3 9.64 -9.41 -2.93
N VAL A 4 10.15 -8.20 -2.68
CA VAL A 4 11.57 -7.90 -2.52
C VAL A 4 11.76 -7.46 -1.07
N LEU A 5 12.59 -8.20 -0.33
CA LEU A 5 12.86 -7.88 1.06
C LEU A 5 13.78 -6.67 1.15
N ARG A 6 13.69 -5.91 2.24
CA ARG A 6 14.58 -4.76 2.47
C ARG A 6 16.06 -5.13 2.38
N HIS A 7 16.43 -6.31 2.86
CA HIS A 7 17.81 -6.81 2.86
C HIS A 7 18.34 -7.14 1.45
N ASP A 8 17.44 -7.33 0.48
CA ASP A 8 17.77 -7.71 -0.90
C ASP A 8 17.73 -6.51 -1.86
N ILE A 9 17.41 -5.30 -1.37
CA ILE A 9 17.41 -4.10 -2.19
C ILE A 9 18.87 -3.75 -2.51
N GLN A 10 19.18 -3.63 -3.80
CA GLN A 10 20.48 -3.13 -4.27
C GLN A 10 20.74 -1.78 -3.61
N ASP A 11 21.97 -1.55 -3.15
CA ASP A 11 22.39 -0.46 -2.25
C ASP A 11 22.29 -0.79 -0.74
N SER A 12 22.06 -2.04 -0.34
CA SER A 12 21.91 -2.47 1.07
C SER A 12 23.03 -2.03 2.02
N GLU A 13 24.25 -1.78 1.52
CA GLU A 13 25.37 -1.22 2.29
C GLU A 13 25.15 0.26 2.66
N ASP A 14 24.38 1.01 1.87
CA ASP A 14 23.99 2.41 2.09
C ASP A 14 22.61 2.57 2.75
N ILE A 15 21.82 1.49 2.88
CA ILE A 15 20.49 1.53 3.52
C ILE A 15 20.65 1.53 5.04
N GLY A 16 21.06 2.68 5.57
CA GLY A 16 21.14 2.97 7.01
C GLY A 16 19.80 2.79 7.75
N THR A 17 19.74 3.25 9.00
CA THR A 17 18.53 3.08 9.84
C THR A 17 17.31 3.77 9.22
N VAL A 18 16.18 3.06 9.16
CA VAL A 18 14.93 3.61 8.63
C VAL A 18 14.33 4.60 9.64
N SER A 19 13.91 5.77 9.16
CA SER A 19 13.18 6.74 9.98
C SER A 19 11.86 6.17 10.51
N GLN A 20 11.63 6.34 11.81
CA GLN A 20 10.40 5.94 12.49
C GLN A 20 9.31 7.04 12.46
N ALA A 21 9.55 8.16 11.77
CA ALA A 21 8.55 9.21 11.62
C ALA A 21 7.26 8.66 10.96
N ASN A 22 6.13 9.27 11.31
CA ASN A 22 4.83 8.94 10.74
C ASN A 22 4.83 9.25 9.22
N PRO A 23 4.56 8.27 8.36
CA PRO A 23 4.65 8.45 6.91
C PRO A 23 3.44 9.20 6.36
N HIS A 24 3.64 10.03 5.35
CA HIS A 24 2.56 10.41 4.44
C HIS A 24 2.07 9.17 3.67
N ILE A 25 0.77 9.11 3.39
CA ILE A 25 0.15 7.97 2.71
C ILE A 25 -0.40 8.44 1.38
N ILE A 26 0.02 7.79 0.30
CA ILE A 26 -0.49 8.02 -1.05
C ILE A 26 -1.34 6.82 -1.45
N LEU A 27 -2.60 7.06 -1.80
CA LEU A 27 -3.56 6.05 -2.25
C LEU A 27 -4.02 6.42 -3.64
N GLU A 28 -3.67 5.62 -4.64
CA GLU A 28 -3.96 5.91 -6.05
C GLU A 28 -4.82 4.80 -6.67
N ASN A 29 -5.83 5.19 -7.46
CA ASN A 29 -6.76 4.31 -8.17
C ASN A 29 -7.63 3.40 -7.28
N PHE A 30 -8.17 3.97 -6.20
CA PHE A 30 -9.18 3.32 -5.34
C PHE A 30 -10.55 3.95 -5.58
N SER A 31 -11.08 3.81 -6.80
CA SER A 31 -12.24 4.59 -7.27
C SER A 31 -13.60 3.96 -6.94
N THR A 32 -13.66 2.65 -6.74
CA THR A 32 -14.91 1.92 -6.47
C THR A 32 -15.27 1.95 -4.98
N LYS A 33 -16.50 1.61 -4.60
CA LYS A 33 -16.89 1.47 -3.17
C LYS A 33 -16.00 0.47 -2.42
N LEU A 34 -15.66 -0.65 -3.07
CA LEU A 34 -14.72 -1.63 -2.50
C LEU A 34 -13.30 -1.07 -2.42
N GLY A 35 -12.88 -0.30 -3.43
CA GLY A 35 -11.61 0.43 -3.44
C GLY A 35 -11.52 1.42 -2.27
N GLU A 36 -12.54 2.27 -2.09
CA GLU A 36 -12.64 3.22 -0.99
C GLU A 36 -12.63 2.50 0.38
N ARG A 37 -13.38 1.40 0.52
CA ARG A 37 -13.37 0.57 1.72
C ARG A 37 -11.97 0.03 2.04
N THR A 38 -11.28 -0.49 1.03
CA THR A 38 -9.92 -1.03 1.16
C THR A 38 -8.91 0.05 1.51
N SER A 39 -8.98 1.19 0.81
CA SER A 39 -8.20 2.40 1.08
C SER A 39 -8.40 2.88 2.52
N ASN A 40 -9.65 2.86 3.01
CA ASN A 40 -9.98 3.26 4.37
C ASN A 40 -9.35 2.33 5.40
N ILE A 41 -9.38 1.02 5.18
CA ILE A 41 -8.71 0.05 6.06
C ILE A 41 -7.19 0.28 6.05
N LEU A 42 -6.57 0.38 4.88
CA LEU A 42 -5.12 0.51 4.73
C LEU A 42 -4.57 1.80 5.34
N LYS A 43 -5.23 2.95 5.16
CA LYS A 43 -4.75 4.22 5.70
C LYS A 43 -4.79 4.28 7.22
N HIS A 44 -5.76 3.61 7.85
CA HIS A 44 -5.91 3.57 9.31
C HIS A 44 -4.95 2.60 9.99
N LEU A 45 -4.11 1.87 9.23
CA LEU A 45 -2.97 1.14 9.79
C LEU A 45 -1.84 2.08 10.22
N PHE A 46 -1.88 3.35 9.79
CA PHE A 46 -0.83 4.33 10.04
C PHE A 46 -1.36 5.52 10.84
N PRO A 47 -0.53 6.10 11.72
CA PRO A 47 -0.85 7.34 12.40
C PRO A 47 -0.78 8.54 11.44
N VAL A 48 -1.39 9.66 11.84
CA VAL A 48 -1.37 10.90 11.07
C VAL A 48 0.06 11.45 11.00
N ALA A 49 0.51 11.75 9.78
CA ALA A 49 1.81 12.35 9.51
C ALA A 49 1.87 13.82 9.95
N LYS A 50 3.03 14.25 10.44
CA LYS A 50 3.34 15.67 10.59
C LYS A 50 3.63 16.29 9.22
N GLY A 51 3.40 17.59 9.05
CA GLY A 51 3.57 18.27 7.77
C GLY A 51 5.02 18.33 7.25
N ASP A 52 6.00 18.08 8.12
CA ASP A 52 7.43 18.05 7.83
C ASP A 52 7.97 16.62 7.64
N SER A 53 7.11 15.60 7.64
CA SER A 53 7.54 14.22 7.46
C SER A 53 8.10 13.99 6.06
N LYS A 54 9.36 13.52 5.99
CA LYS A 54 10.02 13.16 4.73
C LYS A 54 9.76 11.71 4.29
N ARG A 55 8.96 10.97 5.07
CA ARG A 55 8.68 9.56 4.82
C ARG A 55 7.33 9.43 4.12
N THR A 56 7.26 8.60 3.09
CA THR A 56 6.02 8.33 2.36
C THR A 56 5.82 6.85 2.08
N VAL A 57 4.57 6.42 2.17
CA VAL A 57 4.13 5.07 1.84
C VAL A 57 3.08 5.18 0.75
N THR A 58 3.27 4.44 -0.33
CA THR A 58 2.42 4.50 -1.52
C THR A 58 1.73 3.16 -1.73
N PHE A 59 0.40 3.21 -1.84
CA PHE A 59 -0.42 2.12 -2.36
C PHE A 59 -1.02 2.57 -3.68
N VAL A 60 -0.59 1.94 -4.78
CA VAL A 60 -1.15 2.19 -6.11
C VAL A 60 -1.90 0.95 -6.56
N ASN A 61 -3.19 1.08 -6.83
CA ASN A 61 -3.95 0.00 -7.43
C ASN A 61 -3.73 -0.03 -8.96
N LYS A 62 -3.27 -1.18 -9.47
CA LYS A 62 -3.08 -1.45 -10.90
C LYS A 62 -3.71 -2.80 -11.22
N SER A 63 -4.86 -2.77 -11.91
CA SER A 63 -5.57 -3.99 -12.31
C SER A 63 -5.89 -4.93 -11.13
N ASP A 64 -6.39 -4.37 -10.03
CA ASP A 64 -6.73 -5.05 -8.77
C ASP A 64 -5.53 -5.67 -8.02
N TYR A 65 -4.31 -5.28 -8.40
CA TYR A 65 -3.11 -5.47 -7.60
C TYR A 65 -2.72 -4.15 -6.95
N ILE A 66 -2.57 -4.15 -5.64
CA ILE A 66 -2.16 -2.99 -4.86
C ILE A 66 -0.63 -3.05 -4.73
N CYS A 67 0.06 -2.25 -5.53
CA CYS A 67 1.51 -2.10 -5.46
C CYS A 67 1.86 -1.24 -4.25
N PHE A 68 2.59 -1.83 -3.31
CA PHE A 68 3.11 -1.14 -2.14
C PHE A 68 4.55 -0.71 -2.38
N ARG A 69 4.86 0.56 -2.07
CA ARG A 69 6.24 1.08 -2.04
C ARG A 69 6.44 1.98 -0.84
N HIS A 70 7.66 2.00 -0.32
CA HIS A 70 8.04 2.80 0.84
C HIS A 70 9.30 3.61 0.52
N HIS A 71 9.15 4.93 0.53
CA HIS A 71 10.22 5.86 0.16
C HIS A 71 10.43 6.92 1.24
N THR A 72 11.63 7.45 1.30
CA THR A 72 11.89 8.80 1.79
C THR A 72 12.07 9.74 0.61
N PHE A 73 11.71 11.00 0.80
CA PHE A 73 11.93 12.01 -0.22
C PHE A 73 12.75 13.17 0.35
N ASP A 74 13.62 13.74 -0.46
CA ASP A 74 14.22 15.03 -0.17
C ASP A 74 13.84 16.03 -1.24
N LYS A 75 13.62 17.26 -0.81
CA LYS A 75 13.23 18.36 -1.70
C LYS A 75 14.33 19.37 -1.70
N ASP A 76 14.95 19.55 -2.86
CA ASP A 76 15.92 20.61 -3.05
C ASP A 76 15.21 21.96 -2.99
N LYS A 77 15.74 22.88 -2.17
CA LYS A 77 15.17 24.20 -1.97
C LYS A 77 15.42 25.12 -3.16
N GLU A 78 16.50 24.90 -3.90
CA GLU A 78 16.92 25.75 -5.02
C GLU A 78 16.26 25.31 -6.32
N THR A 79 16.44 24.04 -6.70
CA THR A 79 15.91 23.49 -7.96
C THR A 79 14.44 23.10 -7.89
N ARG A 80 13.87 22.96 -6.68
CA ARG A 80 12.52 22.43 -6.40
C ARG A 80 12.30 20.99 -6.86
N GLU A 81 13.37 20.28 -7.20
CA GLU A 81 13.31 18.87 -7.55
C GLU A 81 13.10 18.00 -6.31
N VAL A 82 12.48 16.84 -6.51
CA VAL A 82 12.21 15.87 -5.44
C VAL A 82 12.94 14.58 -5.79
N THR A 83 13.88 14.18 -4.94
CA THR A 83 14.60 12.91 -5.06
C THR A 83 13.95 11.89 -4.14
N LEU A 84 13.71 10.68 -4.65
CA LEU A 84 13.14 9.58 -3.90
C LEU A 84 14.22 8.54 -3.60
N GLN A 85 14.25 8.09 -2.35
CA GLN A 85 15.10 6.98 -1.92
C GLN A 85 14.21 5.87 -1.39
N GLU A 86 14.41 4.66 -1.89
CA GLU A 86 13.65 3.51 -1.42
C GLU A 86 14.20 2.97 -0.10
N GLN A 87 13.31 2.70 0.86
CA GLN A 87 13.69 2.36 2.23
C GLN A 87 13.07 1.05 2.75
N GLY A 88 12.02 0.56 2.09
CA GLY A 88 11.26 -0.60 2.56
C GLY A 88 11.03 -1.64 1.48
N PRO A 89 10.44 -2.78 1.86
CA PRO A 89 10.18 -3.87 0.95
C PRO A 89 9.23 -3.46 -0.19
N ARG A 90 9.39 -4.10 -1.33
CA ARG A 90 8.44 -4.02 -2.45
C ARG A 90 7.54 -5.24 -2.41
N PHE A 91 6.25 -5.05 -2.58
CA PHE A 91 5.36 -6.18 -2.84
C PHE A 91 4.06 -5.68 -3.47
N ASP A 92 3.37 -6.61 -4.11
CA ASP A 92 2.04 -6.39 -4.66
C ASP A 92 1.02 -7.23 -3.89
N LEU A 93 0.01 -6.58 -3.34
CA LEU A 93 -1.09 -7.22 -2.63
C LEU A 93 -2.26 -7.47 -3.57
N LYS A 94 -3.05 -8.49 -3.27
CA LYS A 94 -4.35 -8.71 -3.90
C LYS A 94 -5.38 -8.97 -2.82
N LEU A 95 -6.44 -8.17 -2.82
CA LEU A 95 -7.54 -8.37 -1.89
C LEU A 95 -8.28 -9.67 -2.23
N TYR A 96 -8.38 -10.58 -1.26
CA TYR A 96 -9.11 -11.84 -1.42
C TYR A 96 -10.40 -11.90 -0.59
N GLN A 97 -10.46 -11.18 0.54
CA GLN A 97 -11.60 -11.20 1.46
C GLN A 97 -11.59 -9.97 2.37
N ILE A 98 -12.78 -9.48 2.73
CA ILE A 98 -13.03 -8.55 3.82
C ILE A 98 -14.09 -9.18 4.73
N LYS A 99 -13.81 -9.23 6.03
CA LYS A 99 -14.74 -9.70 7.08
C LYS A 99 -15.11 -8.58 8.02
N LEU A 100 -16.34 -8.62 8.55
CA LEU A 100 -16.84 -7.70 9.57
C LEU A 100 -16.55 -8.22 10.98
N GLY A 101 -15.28 -8.52 11.25
CA GLY A 101 -14.84 -9.06 12.53
C GLY A 101 -13.33 -9.14 12.64
N THR A 102 -12.85 -9.59 13.80
CA THR A 102 -11.41 -9.80 14.03
C THR A 102 -10.94 -11.12 13.41
N MET A 103 -9.63 -11.31 13.30
CA MET A 103 -9.04 -12.53 12.72
C MET A 103 -9.47 -13.82 13.43
N GLU A 104 -9.72 -13.75 14.74
CA GLU A 104 -10.12 -14.90 15.56
C GLU A 104 -11.61 -15.26 15.40
N GLN A 105 -12.44 -14.31 14.96
CA GLN A 105 -13.87 -14.51 14.76
C GLN A 105 -14.13 -15.25 13.44
N THR A 106 -13.99 -16.58 13.48
CA THR A 106 -14.22 -17.45 12.32
C THR A 106 -15.66 -17.33 11.78
N TRP A 107 -16.62 -17.03 12.65
CA TRP A 107 -18.04 -16.86 12.36
C TRP A 107 -18.43 -15.47 11.85
N ALA A 108 -17.50 -14.51 11.79
CA ALA A 108 -17.79 -13.17 11.31
C ALA A 108 -18.26 -13.16 9.85
N GLU A 109 -19.21 -12.27 9.55
CA GLU A 109 -19.79 -12.14 8.22
C GLU A 109 -18.75 -11.67 7.19
N ASN A 110 -18.85 -12.21 5.98
CA ASN A 110 -18.02 -11.79 4.86
C ASN A 110 -18.65 -10.57 4.18
N GLU A 111 -18.03 -9.40 4.33
CA GLU A 111 -18.41 -8.19 3.58
C GLU A 111 -18.16 -8.39 2.08
N TRP A 112 -17.00 -8.96 1.74
CA TRP A 112 -16.62 -9.23 0.35
C TRP A 112 -15.67 -10.42 0.24
N VAL A 113 -15.77 -11.19 -0.84
CA VAL A 113 -14.90 -12.34 -1.13
C VAL A 113 -14.59 -12.38 -2.63
N LEU A 114 -13.32 -12.65 -2.96
CA LEU A 114 -12.88 -12.90 -4.32
C LEU A 114 -13.44 -14.25 -4.81
N ARG A 115 -14.19 -14.23 -5.92
CA ARG A 115 -14.78 -15.42 -6.53
C ARG A 115 -14.13 -15.73 -7.88
N PRO A 116 -13.02 -16.49 -7.92
CA PRO A 116 -12.25 -16.70 -9.16
C PRO A 116 -12.96 -17.61 -10.18
N PHE A 117 -13.86 -18.48 -9.73
CA PHE A 117 -14.52 -19.48 -10.57
C PHE A 117 -15.87 -19.02 -11.14
N GLN A 118 -16.12 -17.71 -11.22
CA GLN A 118 -17.28 -17.16 -11.93
C GLN A 118 -16.91 -16.81 -13.37
N ASN A 119 -17.82 -17.03 -14.31
CA ASN A 119 -17.61 -16.75 -15.74
C ASN A 119 -17.19 -15.29 -16.02
N SER A 120 -17.67 -14.35 -15.23
CA SER A 120 -17.35 -12.93 -15.33
C SER A 120 -16.13 -12.49 -14.52
N ALA A 121 -15.51 -13.37 -13.72
CA ALA A 121 -14.47 -13.02 -12.76
C ALA A 121 -13.26 -12.33 -13.39
N LYS A 122 -12.85 -12.77 -14.59
CA LYS A 122 -11.71 -12.17 -15.33
C LYS A 122 -12.03 -10.82 -15.98
N LYS A 123 -13.32 -10.46 -16.11
CA LYS A 123 -13.78 -9.25 -16.79
C LYS A 123 -14.07 -8.10 -15.81
N GLN A 124 -14.34 -8.42 -14.54
CA GLN A 124 -14.65 -7.42 -13.52
C GLN A 124 -13.36 -6.79 -12.98
N LYS A 125 -13.33 -5.46 -12.93
CA LYS A 125 -12.34 -4.68 -12.17
C LYS A 125 -12.97 -4.27 -10.85
N LEU A 126 -12.38 -4.71 -9.75
CA LEU A 126 -13.00 -4.69 -8.43
C LEU A 126 -12.71 -3.40 -7.67
N ALA A 127 -11.45 -3.02 -7.61
CA ALA A 127 -10.98 -1.80 -6.95
C ALA A 127 -10.65 -0.66 -7.96
N ARG A 128 -10.54 -1.02 -9.26
CA ARG A 128 -10.18 -0.22 -10.45
C ARG A 128 -9.38 1.07 -10.21
#